data_AF-A0A5C6U130-F1
#
_entry.id   AF-A0A5C6U130-F1
#
_cell.length_a   1.000
_cell.length_b   1.000
_cell.length_c   1.000
_cell.angle_alpha   90.00
_cell.angle_beta   90.00
_cell.angle_gamma   90.00
#
_symmetry.space_group_name_H-M   'P 1'
#
loop_
_entity.id
_entity.type
_entity.pdbx_description
1 polymer ?
#
loop_
_entity_poly.entity_id
_entity_poly.type
_entity_poly.pdbx_seq_one_letter_code
_entity_poly.pdbx_strand_id
1 'polypeptide(L)'
;MIASPKALPLGPGEAISWTEMARGLLVHWVQLEDGPRGPRVADCRVLAPTEWNFHPHGVLAQTLATLRGDDRAEQAARAAVAFDPCVEFDVEYRPEAAHA
;
A
#
# COMPACT_ATOMS: atom_id res chain seq x y z
N MET A 1 -13.53 14.02 6.48
CA MET A 1 -13.29 13.91 7.94
C MET A 1 -12.32 12.74 8.11
N ILE A 2 -11.07 12.99 8.51
CA ILE A 2 -10.09 11.92 8.72
C ILE A 2 -10.39 11.30 10.09
N ALA A 3 -10.63 9.98 10.13
CA ALA A 3 -10.92 9.29 11.39
C ALA A 3 -9.71 9.37 12.33
N SER A 4 -9.95 9.52 13.64
CA SER A 4 -8.87 9.49 14.62
C SER A 4 -8.10 8.17 14.55
N PRO A 5 -6.76 8.19 14.67
CA PRO A 5 -5.97 6.97 14.68
C PRO A 5 -6.39 6.08 15.85
N LYS A 6 -6.44 4.77 15.61
CA LYS A 6 -6.71 3.73 16.61
C LYS A 6 -5.44 2.95 16.88
N ALA A 7 -5.33 2.36 18.07
CA ALA A 7 -4.22 1.49 18.43
C ALA A 7 -4.70 0.36 19.34
N LEU A 8 -4.01 -0.78 19.26
CA LEU A 8 -4.25 -1.98 20.04
C LEU A 8 -2.90 -2.56 20.51
N PRO A 9 -2.69 -2.78 21.82
CA PRO A 9 -1.55 -3.54 22.29
C PRO A 9 -1.67 -5.01 21.88
N LEU A 10 -0.57 -5.59 21.41
CA LEU A 10 -0.47 -7.02 21.04
C LEU A 10 0.23 -7.84 22.13
N GLY A 11 1.02 -7.17 22.98
CA GLY A 11 1.75 -7.77 24.09
C GLY A 11 2.62 -6.72 24.81
N PRO A 12 3.41 -7.12 25.82
CA PRO A 12 4.36 -6.22 26.47
C PRO A 12 5.31 -5.59 25.45
N GLY A 13 5.32 -4.26 25.39
CA GLY A 13 6.16 -3.51 24.46
C GLY A 13 5.71 -3.56 22.99
N GLU A 14 4.61 -4.23 22.63
CA GLU A 14 4.22 -4.43 21.24
C GLU A 14 2.82 -3.91 20.96
N ALA A 15 2.63 -3.15 19.88
CA ALA A 15 1.34 -2.60 19.51
C ALA A 15 1.20 -2.43 17.99
N ILE A 16 -0.05 -2.46 17.54
CA ILE A 16 -0.45 -2.06 16.19
C ILE A 16 -1.31 -0.80 16.27
N SER A 17 -1.12 0.13 15.34
CA SER A 17 -1.96 1.32 15.19
C SER A 17 -2.36 1.49 13.73
N TRP A 18 -3.50 2.11 13.50
CA TRP A 18 -4.00 2.34 12.15
C TRP A 18 -4.83 3.62 12.06
N THR A 19 -4.81 4.22 10.89
CA THR A 19 -5.57 5.44 10.59
C THR A 19 -6.01 5.43 9.14
N GLU A 20 -7.18 6.00 8.86
CA GLU A 20 -7.59 6.26 7.49
C GLU A 20 -6.82 7.47 6.94
N MET A 21 -6.27 7.34 5.73
CA MET A 21 -5.67 8.42 4.95
C MET A 21 -6.48 8.66 3.68
N ALA A 22 -6.12 9.69 2.90
CA ALA A 22 -6.78 9.97 1.62
C ALA A 22 -6.75 8.77 0.66
N ARG A 23 -5.69 7.96 0.71
CA ARG A 23 -5.48 6.77 -0.15
C ARG A 23 -5.91 5.45 0.48
N GLY A 24 -6.48 5.47 1.68
CA GLY A 24 -6.90 4.28 2.44
C GLY A 24 -6.11 4.08 3.74
N LEU A 25 -6.18 2.87 4.28
CA LEU A 25 -5.66 2.53 5.60
C LEU A 25 -4.13 2.53 5.65
N LEU A 26 -3.56 3.29 6.58
CA LEU A 26 -2.17 3.20 7.00
C LEU A 26 -2.09 2.42 8.31
N VAL A 27 -1.21 1.42 8.36
CA VAL A 27 -0.99 0.58 9.55
C VAL A 27 0.46 0.70 10.00
N HIS A 28 0.68 0.85 11.30
CA HIS A 28 2.00 0.75 11.93
C HIS A 28 1.98 -0.37 12.95
N TRP A 29 3.05 -1.13 13.00
CA TRP A 29 3.36 -2.04 14.08
C TRP A 29 4.68 -1.60 14.71
N VAL A 30 4.73 -1.56 16.04
CA VAL A 30 5.91 -1.11 16.79
C VAL A 30 6.17 -2.09 17.91
N GLN A 31 7.44 -2.47 18.05
CA GLN A 31 7.98 -3.17 19.20
C GLN A 31 8.94 -2.25 19.96
N LEU A 32 8.76 -2.18 21.26
CA LEU A 32 9.58 -1.44 22.20
C LEU A 32 10.36 -2.40 23.08
N GLU A 33 11.56 -2.00 23.45
CA GLU A 33 12.40 -2.69 24.42
C GLU A 33 12.91 -1.71 25.49
N ASP A 34 13.22 -2.23 26.67
CA ASP A 34 13.77 -1.43 27.76
C ASP A 34 15.17 -0.93 27.40
N GLY A 35 15.42 0.36 27.65
CA GLY A 35 16.71 0.99 27.46
C GLY A 35 17.21 1.73 28.69
N PRO A 36 18.50 2.11 28.69
CA PRO A 36 19.13 2.79 29.83
C PRO A 36 18.49 4.16 30.17
N ARG A 37 17.75 4.73 29.22
CA ARG A 37 17.06 6.03 29.34
C ARG A 37 15.53 5.90 29.22
N GLY A 38 14.99 4.68 29.36
CA GLY A 38 13.59 4.35 29.13
C GLY A 38 13.36 3.51 27.87
N PRO A 39 12.09 3.22 27.52
CA PRO A 39 11.73 2.43 26.36
C PRO A 39 12.29 3.00 25.05
N ARG A 40 12.76 2.14 24.15
CA ARG A 40 13.19 2.50 22.80
C ARG A 40 12.52 1.61 21.75
N VAL A 41 12.40 2.09 20.52
CA VAL A 41 11.91 1.27 19.39
C VAL A 41 12.95 0.20 19.07
N ALA A 42 12.55 -1.06 19.24
CA ALA A 42 13.32 -2.23 18.84
C ALA A 42 13.09 -2.57 17.36
N ASP A 43 11.84 -2.52 16.92
CA ASP A 43 11.44 -2.74 15.53
C ASP A 43 10.20 -1.89 15.21
N CYS A 44 10.06 -1.50 13.95
CA CYS A 44 8.93 -0.74 13.44
C CYS A 44 8.64 -1.18 12.01
N ARG A 45 7.40 -1.58 11.76
CA ARG A 45 6.91 -1.95 10.43
C ARG A 45 5.75 -1.06 10.08
N VAL A 46 5.75 -0.58 8.84
CA VAL A 46 4.69 0.27 8.30
C VAL A 46 4.12 -0.43 7.09
N LEU A 47 2.80 -0.46 6.99
CA LEU A 47 2.09 -0.87 5.78
C LEU A 47 1.29 0.33 5.28
N ALA A 48 1.84 1.02 4.29
CA ALA A 48 1.27 2.19 3.67
C ALA A 48 0.21 1.84 2.62
N PRO A 49 -0.79 2.71 2.38
CA PRO A 49 -1.78 2.54 1.33
C PRO A 49 -1.21 2.16 -0.05
N THR A 50 -0.13 2.83 -0.43
CA THR A 50 0.53 2.59 -1.72
C THR A 50 1.15 1.19 -1.79
N GLU A 51 1.63 0.62 -0.69
CA GLU A 51 2.24 -0.71 -0.70
C GLU A 51 1.23 -1.81 -1.01
N TRP A 52 0.03 -1.80 -0.39
CA TRP A 52 -0.99 -2.81 -0.69
C TRP A 52 -1.79 -2.50 -1.96
N ASN A 53 -1.97 -1.22 -2.31
CA ASN A 53 -2.65 -0.85 -3.55
C ASN A 53 -1.85 -1.27 -4.80
N PHE A 54 -0.52 -1.08 -4.76
CA PHE A 54 0.39 -1.36 -5.87
C PHE A 54 1.16 -2.69 -5.72
N HIS A 55 0.82 -3.50 -4.70
CA HIS A 55 1.35 -4.85 -4.57
C HIS A 55 1.08 -5.66 -5.86
N PRO A 56 1.96 -6.61 -6.26
CA PRO A 56 1.73 -7.46 -7.45
C PRO A 56 0.42 -8.26 -7.43
N HIS A 57 -0.16 -8.46 -6.25
CA HIS A 57 -1.48 -9.08 -6.05
C HIS A 57 -2.52 -8.10 -5.47
N GLY A 58 -2.19 -6.81 -5.43
CA GLY A 58 -3.00 -5.73 -4.89
C GLY A 58 -4.13 -5.30 -5.83
N VAL A 59 -4.91 -4.31 -5.39
CA VAL A 59 -6.13 -3.89 -6.11
C VAL A 59 -5.83 -3.29 -7.48
N LEU A 60 -4.71 -2.58 -7.67
CA LEU A 60 -4.33 -2.10 -9.00
C LEU A 60 -4.06 -3.27 -9.94
N ALA A 61 -3.27 -4.26 -9.52
CA ALA A 61 -2.97 -5.44 -10.34
C ALA A 61 -4.26 -6.22 -10.71
N GLN A 62 -5.17 -6.39 -9.75
CA GLN A 62 -6.48 -7.00 -9.99
C GLN A 62 -7.33 -6.16 -10.96
N THR A 63 -7.28 -4.83 -10.88
CA THR A 63 -7.97 -3.92 -11.80
C THR A 63 -7.39 -4.03 -13.22
N LEU A 64 -6.07 -4.04 -13.35
CA LEU A 64 -5.39 -4.18 -14.65
C LEU A 64 -5.74 -5.52 -15.33
N ALA A 65 -5.88 -6.59 -14.54
CA ALA A 65 -6.24 -7.92 -15.04
C ALA A 65 -7.66 -8.01 -15.64
N THR A 66 -8.55 -7.07 -15.34
CA THR A 66 -9.93 -7.05 -15.89
C THR A 66 -10.07 -6.17 -17.14
N LEU A 67 -9.07 -5.36 -17.49
CA LEU A 67 -9.14 -4.45 -18.63
C LEU A 67 -9.22 -5.22 -19.97
N ARG A 68 -10.05 -4.73 -20.89
CA ARG A 68 -10.29 -5.33 -22.23
C ARG A 68 -10.38 -4.21 -23.27
N GLY A 69 -10.28 -4.57 -24.55
CA GLY A 69 -10.34 -3.61 -25.67
C GLY A 69 -8.97 -3.12 -26.15
N ASP A 70 -8.98 -2.27 -27.17
CA ASP A 70 -7.75 -1.74 -27.79
C ASP A 70 -7.17 -0.54 -27.02
N ASP A 71 -7.98 0.08 -26.17
CA ASP A 71 -7.64 1.23 -25.32
C ASP A 71 -7.11 0.81 -23.93
N ARG A 72 -6.76 -0.47 -23.73
CA ARG A 72 -6.27 -1.02 -22.45
C ARG A 72 -5.09 -0.25 -21.86
N ALA A 73 -4.17 0.24 -22.69
CA ALA A 73 -3.03 1.01 -22.22
C ALA A 73 -3.47 2.34 -21.58
N GLU A 74 -4.43 3.03 -22.18
CA GLU A 74 -4.99 4.28 -21.65
C GLU A 74 -5.82 4.01 -20.39
N GLN A 75 -6.63 2.94 -20.38
CA GLN A 75 -7.35 2.51 -19.18
C GLN A 75 -6.40 2.18 -18.02
N ALA A 76 -5.27 1.52 -18.30
CA ALA A 76 -4.25 1.19 -17.31
C ALA A 76 -3.60 2.46 -16.72
N ALA A 77 -3.25 3.43 -17.56
CA ALA A 77 -2.72 4.72 -17.12
C ALA A 77 -3.73 5.47 -16.23
N ARG A 78 -5.00 5.54 -16.64
CA ARG A 78 -6.07 6.15 -15.84
C ARG A 78 -6.27 5.44 -14.51
N ALA A 79 -6.25 4.10 -14.50
CA ALA A 79 -6.34 3.31 -13.29
C ALA A 79 -5.17 3.61 -12.34
N ALA A 80 -3.94 3.61 -12.84
CA ALA A 80 -2.76 3.95 -12.04
C ALA A 80 -2.89 5.34 -11.39
N VAL A 81 -3.28 6.37 -12.15
CA VAL A 81 -3.52 7.73 -11.63
C VAL A 81 -4.64 7.75 -10.59
N ALA A 82 -5.72 6.99 -10.78
CA ALA A 82 -6.84 6.94 -9.85
C ALA A 82 -6.46 6.40 -8.45
N PHE A 83 -5.40 5.60 -8.35
CA PHE A 83 -4.85 5.13 -7.07
C PHE A 83 -3.84 6.10 -6.42
N ASP A 84 -3.57 7.25 -7.05
CA ASP A 84 -2.73 8.34 -6.53
C ASP A 84 -1.35 7.87 -6.02
N PRO A 85 -0.48 7.31 -6.90
CA PRO A 85 0.85 6.90 -6.50
C PRO A 85 1.66 8.11 -6.01
N CYS A 86 2.33 7.96 -4.87
CA CYS A 86 3.17 9.02 -4.30
C CYS A 86 4.62 8.99 -4.80
N VAL A 87 4.88 8.26 -5.88
CA VAL A 87 6.18 8.12 -6.55
C VAL A 87 5.97 8.22 -8.05
N GLU A 88 7.04 8.55 -8.78
CA GLU A 88 7.01 8.49 -10.24
C GLU A 88 6.70 7.07 -10.71
N PHE A 89 5.90 6.96 -11.77
CA PHE A 89 5.50 5.68 -12.35
C PHE A 89 5.36 5.79 -13.86
N ASP A 90 5.59 4.66 -14.54
CA ASP A 90 5.39 4.50 -15.97
C ASP A 90 4.42 3.33 -16.22
N VAL A 91 3.66 3.42 -17.32
CA VAL A 91 2.78 2.34 -17.77
C VAL A 91 3.23 1.88 -19.14
N GLU A 92 3.75 0.66 -19.20
CA GLU A 92 4.10 -0.01 -20.45
C GLU A 92 3.05 -1.07 -20.80
N TYR A 93 2.51 -1.00 -22.02
CA TYR A 93 1.74 -2.09 -22.59
C TYR A 93 2.64 -2.94 -23.48
N ARG A 94 2.75 -4.23 -23.16
CA ARG A 94 3.45 -5.21 -24.00
C ARG A 94 2.42 -6.14 -24.62
N PRO A 95 2.18 -6.07 -25.94
CA PRO A 95 1.36 -7.08 -26.60
C PRO A 95 2.05 -8.44 -26.43
N GLU A 96 1.28 -9.45 -26.06
CA GLU A 96 1.80 -10.81 -26.04
C GLU A 96 2.23 -11.18 -27.46
N ALA A 97 3.46 -11.70 -27.61
CA ALA A 97 3.93 -12.15 -28.90
C ALA A 97 2.96 -13.22 -29.42
N ALA A 98 2.51 -13.08 -30.66
CA ALA A 98 1.71 -14.13 -31.29
C ALA A 98 2.54 -15.42 -31.24
N HIS A 99 2.09 -16.38 -30.42
CA HIS A 99 2.61 -17.73 -30.44
C HIS A 99 2.24 -18.31 -31.82
N ALA A 100 3.22 -18.34 -32.72
CA ALA A 100 3.12 -18.93 -34.05
C ALA A 100 3.00 -20.45 -33.97
#